data_AF-A0A7J3Z976-F1
#
_entry.id   AF-A0A7J3Z976-F1
#
_cell.length_a   1.000
_cell.length_b   1.000
_cell.length_c   1.000
_cell.angle_alpha   90.00
_cell.angle_beta   90.00
_cell.angle_gamma   90.00
#
_symmetry.space_group_name_H-M   'P 1'
#
loop_
_entity.id
_entity.type
_entity.pdbx_description
1 polymer ?
#
loop_
_entity_poly.entity_id
_entity_poly.type
_entity_poly.pdbx_seq_one_letter_code
_entity_poly.pdbx_strand_id
1 'polypeptide(L)'
;MARARKAPVKKAITLLDLPNYKGYTFTFFSEVAVKLCAGEELEKLNQQNLNNIVSAICNCVSREIDELKKRNADPCSIAPIPLTGNDPKNKMNLCYAQRKLVDFSMGVKLESLVLPPALSLEFTEFTRGTMGTGRLKRELFIISEEVLALAIIGAHLAQAYATVGEYGYLYIDIVPHIVVRERVKKVHSMAKSIVSNIQKNNGSLSVTLIGVATTIGLALGKLIWEIVKSDGHTIANYLRISRTGNKVMVKGFDSIDVIQLAKIVMRCGIAKAIYTMLNRYPQEGFSSLRRFIELTATNLIKYQSFRKPIYIYEILRYLTSDELNREGAQWYVKKSEKELGWSEIVEAFSRLSKLLAS
;
A
#
# COMPACT_ATOMS: atom_id res chain seq x y z
N MET A 1 28.69 12.63 40.90
CA MET A 1 28.91 12.83 39.46
C MET A 1 29.16 11.47 38.80
N ALA A 2 28.12 10.82 38.29
CA ALA A 2 28.27 9.56 37.55
C ALA A 2 28.68 9.90 36.11
N ARG A 3 29.89 9.48 35.70
CA ARG A 3 30.34 9.57 34.32
C ARG A 3 29.37 8.78 33.44
N ALA A 4 28.64 9.49 32.59
CA ALA A 4 27.85 8.89 31.52
C ALA A 4 28.79 7.99 30.70
N ARG A 5 28.57 6.67 30.77
CA ARG A 5 29.20 5.73 29.84
C ARG A 5 28.77 6.18 28.44
N LYS A 6 29.72 6.67 27.63
CA LYS A 6 29.48 6.88 26.20
C LYS A 6 29.03 5.53 25.65
N ALA A 7 27.75 5.43 25.28
CA ALA A 7 27.26 4.29 24.54
C ALA A 7 28.16 4.08 23.32
N PRO A 8 28.49 2.83 22.94
CA PRO A 8 29.30 2.59 21.75
C PRO A 8 28.65 3.32 20.57
N VAL A 9 29.45 4.07 19.81
CA VAL A 9 29.01 4.70 18.57
C VAL A 9 28.60 3.56 17.64
N LYS A 10 27.30 3.27 17.57
CA LYS A 10 26.76 2.35 16.59
C LYS A 10 27.13 2.92 15.22
N LYS A 11 27.86 2.16 14.40
CA LYS A 11 28.14 2.50 13.01
C LYS A 11 26.80 2.87 12.34
N ALA A 12 26.78 3.95 11.56
CA ALA A 12 25.57 4.35 10.86
C ALA A 12 25.18 3.28 9.83
N ILE A 13 23.90 2.95 9.79
CA ILE A 13 23.32 2.05 8.79
C ILE A 13 23.33 2.79 7.44
N THR A 14 23.94 2.18 6.44
CA THR A 14 24.03 2.68 5.05
C THR A 14 23.10 1.90 4.12
N LEU A 15 23.03 2.29 2.85
CA LEU A 15 22.21 1.58 1.84
C LEU A 15 22.55 0.10 1.72
N LEU A 16 23.84 -0.25 1.81
CA LEU A 16 24.31 -1.64 1.70
C LEU A 16 23.98 -2.48 2.94
N ASP A 17 23.70 -1.83 4.07
CA ASP A 17 23.34 -2.51 5.30
C ASP A 17 21.83 -2.83 5.36
N LEU A 18 20.98 -2.16 4.56
CA LEU A 18 19.52 -2.26 4.60
C LEU A 18 18.96 -3.69 4.57
N PRO A 19 19.48 -4.63 3.75
CA PRO A 19 18.99 -6.02 3.74
C PRO A 19 19.05 -6.74 5.09
N ASN A 20 19.93 -6.31 5.99
CA ASN A 20 20.10 -6.89 7.33
C ASN A 20 19.04 -6.42 8.34
N TYR A 21 18.25 -5.40 7.98
CA TYR A 21 17.24 -4.78 8.84
C TYR A 21 15.83 -4.98 8.29
N LYS A 22 15.58 -6.11 7.62
CA LYS A 22 14.20 -6.51 7.26
C LYS A 22 13.35 -6.60 8.52
N GLY A 23 12.11 -6.09 8.43
CA GLY A 23 11.20 -6.02 9.58
C GLY A 23 11.08 -4.64 10.21
N TYR A 24 11.88 -3.66 9.80
CA TYR A 24 11.75 -2.27 10.26
C TYR A 24 11.10 -1.37 9.22
N THR A 25 10.33 -0.39 9.69
CA THR A 25 9.57 0.55 8.84
C THR A 25 10.46 1.31 7.84
N PHE A 26 11.67 1.70 8.22
CA PHE A 26 12.60 2.37 7.30
C PHE A 26 13.04 1.47 6.13
N THR A 27 13.28 0.18 6.40
CA THR A 27 13.62 -0.81 5.38
C THR A 27 12.44 -1.08 4.47
N PHE A 28 11.24 -1.25 5.03
CA PHE A 28 10.00 -1.37 4.26
C PHE A 28 9.83 -0.23 3.27
N PHE A 29 9.94 1.03 3.72
CA PHE A 29 9.83 2.15 2.79
C PHE A 29 10.98 2.20 1.79
N SER A 30 12.21 1.92 2.21
CA SER A 30 13.35 1.90 1.28
C SER A 30 13.16 0.86 0.17
N GLU A 31 12.63 -0.32 0.51
CA GLU A 31 12.28 -1.36 -0.45
C GLU A 31 11.20 -0.91 -1.43
N VAL A 32 10.15 -0.21 -0.97
CA VAL A 32 9.16 0.42 -1.87
C VAL A 32 9.84 1.33 -2.89
N ALA A 33 10.74 2.21 -2.43
CA ALA A 33 11.43 3.14 -3.30
C ALA A 33 12.27 2.40 -4.35
N VAL A 34 13.11 1.45 -3.92
CA VAL A 34 13.95 0.65 -4.83
C VAL A 34 13.09 -0.12 -5.83
N LYS A 35 12.01 -0.77 -5.38
CA LYS A 35 11.16 -1.57 -6.25
C LYS A 35 10.40 -0.73 -7.27
N LEU A 36 9.70 0.31 -6.83
CA LEU A 36 8.85 1.10 -7.72
C LEU A 36 9.66 2.04 -8.62
N CYS A 37 10.83 2.48 -8.16
CA CYS A 37 11.66 3.40 -8.91
C CYS A 37 12.81 2.77 -9.71
N ALA A 38 13.42 1.69 -9.25
CA ALA A 38 14.48 0.99 -9.97
C ALA A 38 14.04 -0.36 -10.56
N GLY A 39 12.96 -0.97 -10.04
CA GLY A 39 12.55 -2.32 -10.44
C GLY A 39 13.38 -3.43 -9.79
N GLU A 40 14.23 -3.07 -8.83
CA GLU A 40 15.19 -3.97 -8.19
C GLU A 40 14.70 -4.43 -6.80
N GLU A 41 15.35 -5.46 -6.28
CA GLU A 41 15.19 -5.93 -4.91
C GLU A 41 16.27 -5.32 -4.02
N LEU A 42 15.93 -5.09 -2.75
CA LEU A 42 16.86 -4.52 -1.78
C LEU A 42 18.09 -5.43 -1.59
N GLU A 43 17.90 -6.75 -1.63
CA GLU A 43 18.91 -7.79 -1.49
C GLU A 43 19.90 -7.82 -2.64
N LYS A 44 19.52 -7.26 -3.79
CA LYS A 44 20.40 -7.14 -4.96
C LYS A 44 21.27 -5.90 -4.90
N LEU A 45 21.07 -4.99 -3.95
CA LEU A 45 21.92 -3.81 -3.77
C LEU A 45 23.36 -4.24 -3.45
N ASN A 46 24.29 -3.79 -4.28
CA ASN A 46 25.72 -3.97 -4.08
C ASN A 46 26.48 -2.75 -4.63
N GLN A 47 27.77 -2.67 -4.35
CA GLN A 47 28.57 -1.51 -4.76
C GLN A 47 28.59 -1.29 -6.28
N GLN A 48 28.44 -2.34 -7.10
CA GLN A 48 28.50 -2.25 -8.56
C GLN A 48 27.24 -1.63 -9.16
N ASN A 49 26.06 -1.91 -8.59
CA ASN A 49 24.79 -1.41 -9.12
C ASN A 49 24.20 -0.22 -8.35
N LEU A 50 24.77 0.14 -7.20
CA LEU A 50 24.25 1.19 -6.33
C LEU A 50 24.02 2.52 -7.05
N ASN A 51 25.01 2.98 -7.83
CA ASN A 51 24.91 4.24 -8.56
C ASN A 51 23.76 4.21 -9.58
N ASN A 52 23.61 3.12 -10.32
CA ASN A 52 22.55 2.96 -11.30
C ASN A 52 21.16 2.98 -10.63
N ILE A 53 21.02 2.30 -9.49
CA ILE A 53 19.77 2.26 -8.72
C ILE A 53 19.45 3.64 -8.17
N VAL A 54 20.42 4.33 -7.54
CA VAL A 54 20.22 5.69 -7.02
C VAL A 54 19.84 6.65 -8.15
N SER A 55 20.51 6.60 -9.31
CA SER A 55 20.15 7.42 -10.47
C SER A 55 18.73 7.12 -10.98
N ALA A 56 18.31 5.86 -11.03
CA ALA A 56 16.95 5.49 -11.39
C ALA A 56 15.91 6.04 -10.40
N ILE A 57 16.23 6.02 -9.11
CA ILE A 57 15.39 6.59 -8.05
C ILE A 57 15.32 8.11 -8.16
N CYS A 58 16.45 8.81 -8.33
CA CYS A 58 16.46 10.25 -8.55
C CYS A 58 15.58 10.65 -9.74
N ASN A 59 15.71 9.96 -10.88
CA ASN A 59 14.88 10.23 -12.07
C ASN A 59 13.39 9.98 -11.83
N CYS A 60 13.06 8.92 -11.10
CA CYS A 60 11.69 8.60 -10.71
C CYS A 60 11.09 9.72 -9.86
N VAL A 61 11.80 10.16 -8.82
CA VAL A 61 11.34 11.17 -7.87
C VAL A 61 11.25 12.56 -8.52
N SER A 62 12.18 12.92 -9.40
CA SER A 62 12.10 14.16 -10.16
C SER A 62 10.79 14.25 -10.96
N ARG A 63 10.38 13.15 -11.62
CA ARG A 63 9.12 13.11 -12.37
C ARG A 63 7.90 13.28 -11.46
N GLU A 64 7.88 12.59 -10.31
CA GLU A 64 6.79 12.73 -9.33
C GLU A 64 6.70 14.17 -8.81
N ILE A 65 7.84 14.80 -8.50
CA ILE A 65 7.93 16.20 -8.07
C ILE A 65 7.40 17.15 -9.15
N ASP A 66 7.74 16.92 -10.41
CA ASP A 66 7.25 17.74 -11.52
C ASP A 66 5.73 17.56 -11.72
N GLU A 67 5.21 16.34 -11.55
CA GLU A 67 3.76 16.10 -11.57
C GLU A 67 3.02 16.78 -10.41
N LEU A 68 3.60 16.79 -9.21
CA LEU A 68 3.03 17.50 -8.07
C LEU A 68 2.98 19.01 -8.31
N LYS A 69 4.06 19.59 -8.84
CA LYS A 69 4.11 21.02 -9.21
C LYS A 69 3.07 21.36 -10.27
N LYS A 70 2.88 20.51 -11.29
CA LYS A 70 1.82 20.68 -12.31
C LYS A 70 0.41 20.68 -11.72
N ARG A 71 0.22 20.06 -10.55
CA ARG A 71 -1.05 20.03 -9.79
C ARG A 71 -1.12 21.14 -8.73
N ASN A 72 -0.22 22.13 -8.76
CA ASN A 72 -0.10 23.22 -7.78
C ASN A 72 0.12 22.73 -6.34
N ALA A 73 0.73 21.56 -6.14
CA ALA A 73 1.15 21.10 -4.83
C ALA A 73 2.64 21.45 -4.60
N ASP A 74 2.98 21.96 -3.42
CA ASP A 74 4.39 22.18 -3.03
C ASP A 74 5.01 20.87 -2.52
N PRO A 75 5.90 20.21 -3.29
CA PRO A 75 6.53 18.96 -2.88
C PRO A 75 7.39 19.11 -1.62
N CYS A 76 7.92 20.32 -1.34
CA CYS A 76 8.76 20.55 -0.17
C CYS A 76 7.94 20.66 1.12
N SER A 77 6.62 20.86 1.02
CA SER A 77 5.69 20.83 2.14
C SER A 77 5.21 19.42 2.50
N ILE A 78 5.42 18.43 1.62
CA ILE A 78 4.93 17.06 1.80
C ILE A 78 5.85 16.30 2.76
N ALA A 79 5.34 16.02 3.96
CA ALA A 79 5.96 15.12 4.92
C ALA A 79 5.20 13.78 4.96
N PRO A 80 5.67 12.74 4.24
CA PRO A 80 4.91 11.49 4.07
C PRO A 80 4.94 10.59 5.30
N ILE A 81 5.72 10.94 6.33
CA ILE A 81 5.91 10.17 7.56
C ILE A 81 5.34 10.99 8.74
N PRO A 82 4.63 10.37 9.71
CA PRO A 82 4.16 11.08 10.89
C PRO A 82 5.32 11.64 11.71
N LEU A 83 5.31 12.98 11.89
CA LEU A 83 6.33 13.70 12.66
C LEU A 83 5.87 13.96 14.11
N THR A 84 6.79 13.78 15.05
CA THR A 84 6.70 14.21 16.45
C THR A 84 7.24 15.62 16.64
N GLY A 85 7.03 16.22 17.82
CA GLY A 85 7.54 17.57 18.12
C GLY A 85 9.06 17.71 18.03
N ASN A 86 9.81 16.63 18.17
CA ASN A 86 11.28 16.63 18.17
C ASN A 86 11.88 16.33 16.79
N ASP A 87 11.07 15.98 15.79
CA ASP A 87 11.58 15.60 14.47
C ASP A 87 11.96 16.84 13.63
N PRO A 88 13.08 16.81 12.88
CA PRO A 88 13.53 17.93 12.08
C PRO A 88 12.65 18.10 10.82
N LYS A 89 11.58 18.88 10.92
CA LYS A 89 10.57 19.07 9.84
C LYS A 89 11.19 19.42 8.48
N ASN A 90 12.23 20.25 8.47
CA ASN A 90 12.94 20.66 7.26
C ASN A 90 13.73 19.52 6.58
N LYS A 91 14.01 18.42 7.30
CA LYS A 91 14.71 17.22 6.81
C LYS A 91 13.76 16.05 6.48
N MET A 92 12.45 16.24 6.59
CA MET A 92 11.46 15.14 6.46
C MET A 92 10.50 15.30 5.27
N ASN A 93 10.96 15.97 4.21
CA ASN A 93 10.19 16.23 3.00
C ASN A 93 10.85 15.69 1.73
N LEU A 94 10.07 15.61 0.65
CA LEU A 94 10.52 15.06 -0.63
C LEU A 94 11.69 15.82 -1.26
N CYS A 95 11.70 17.14 -1.17
CA CYS A 95 12.78 17.96 -1.74
C CYS A 95 14.12 17.70 -1.05
N TYR A 96 14.10 17.58 0.28
CA TYR A 96 15.28 17.20 1.05
C TYR A 96 15.75 15.79 0.67
N ALA A 97 14.83 14.83 0.60
CA ALA A 97 15.17 13.46 0.21
C ALA A 97 15.81 13.38 -1.18
N GLN A 98 15.21 14.04 -2.18
CA GLN A 98 15.76 14.12 -3.54
C GLN A 98 17.17 14.71 -3.53
N ARG A 99 17.37 15.83 -2.84
CA ARG A 99 18.68 16.49 -2.75
C ARG A 99 19.74 15.57 -2.16
N LYS A 100 19.42 14.86 -1.07
CA LYS A 100 20.36 13.97 -0.40
C LYS A 100 20.75 12.76 -1.25
N LEU A 101 19.83 12.23 -2.07
CA LEU A 101 20.21 11.20 -3.04
C LEU A 101 21.09 11.73 -4.17
N VAL A 102 20.86 12.97 -4.63
CA VAL A 102 21.73 13.61 -5.63
C VAL A 102 23.12 13.84 -5.05
N ASP A 103 23.22 14.43 -3.86
CA ASP A 103 24.48 14.64 -3.13
C ASP A 103 25.25 13.32 -2.97
N PHE A 104 24.54 12.25 -2.55
CA PHE A 104 25.11 10.90 -2.46
C PHE A 104 25.67 10.40 -3.80
N SER A 105 24.89 10.54 -4.88
CA SER A 105 25.32 10.12 -6.23
C SER A 105 26.53 10.89 -6.76
N MET A 106 26.76 12.10 -6.26
CA MET A 106 27.93 12.93 -6.56
C MET A 106 29.12 12.64 -5.64
N GLY A 107 29.01 11.67 -4.73
CA GLY A 107 30.07 11.31 -3.78
C GLY A 107 30.23 12.31 -2.62
N VAL A 108 29.25 13.18 -2.39
CA VAL A 108 29.26 14.09 -1.24
C VAL A 108 29.12 13.28 0.05
N LYS A 109 30.00 13.54 1.01
CA LYS A 109 29.94 12.89 2.32
C LYS A 109 28.71 13.36 3.08
N LEU A 110 27.80 12.43 3.35
CA LEU A 110 26.56 12.70 4.05
C LEU A 110 26.67 12.55 5.56
N GLU A 111 25.77 13.24 6.28
CA GLU A 111 25.70 13.15 7.74
C GLU A 111 25.05 11.83 8.19
N SER A 112 25.23 11.51 9.47
CA SER A 112 24.47 10.45 10.12
C SER A 112 23.50 11.07 11.11
N LEU A 113 22.27 10.55 11.14
CA LEU A 113 21.16 11.08 11.91
C LEU A 113 20.58 10.00 12.80
N VAL A 114 20.01 10.41 13.93
CA VAL A 114 19.14 9.53 14.72
C VAL A 114 17.84 9.34 13.96
N LEU A 115 17.41 8.08 13.83
CA LEU A 115 16.21 7.73 13.09
C LEU A 115 14.95 8.30 13.77
N PRO A 116 14.05 8.98 13.03
CA PRO A 116 12.77 9.45 13.55
C PRO A 116 11.93 8.30 14.14
N PRO A 117 11.12 8.54 15.19
CA PRO A 117 10.37 7.49 15.88
C PRO A 117 9.50 6.63 14.96
N ALA A 118 8.86 7.24 13.95
CA ALA A 118 8.01 6.53 12.99
C ALA A 118 8.76 5.49 12.15
N LEU A 119 10.04 5.75 11.86
CA LEU A 119 10.89 4.89 11.05
C LEU A 119 11.59 3.80 11.87
N SER A 120 11.74 4.02 13.19
CA SER A 120 12.38 3.08 14.14
C SER A 120 11.51 1.90 14.57
N LEU A 121 10.29 1.78 14.06
CA LEU A 121 9.34 0.75 14.48
C LEU A 121 9.66 -0.58 13.81
N GLU A 122 9.66 -1.64 14.61
CA GLU A 122 9.75 -3.03 14.16
C GLU A 122 8.33 -3.60 13.93
N PHE A 123 8.08 -4.26 12.80
CA PHE A 123 6.81 -4.92 12.49
C PHE A 123 6.92 -6.45 12.38
N THR A 124 8.13 -7.02 12.44
CA THR A 124 8.35 -8.49 12.54
C THR A 124 7.65 -9.11 13.75
N GLU A 125 7.34 -8.33 14.79
CA GLU A 125 6.55 -8.75 15.96
C GLU A 125 5.05 -9.01 15.65
N PHE A 126 4.50 -8.55 14.52
CA PHE A 126 3.09 -8.77 14.15
C PHE A 126 2.83 -10.11 13.44
N THR A 127 3.87 -10.79 12.95
CA THR A 127 3.73 -12.07 12.20
C THR A 127 3.49 -13.29 13.09
N ARG A 128 3.45 -13.13 14.42
CA ARG A 128 3.12 -14.20 15.38
C ARG A 128 1.77 -13.90 16.03
N GLY A 129 0.77 -14.71 15.70
CA GLY A 129 -0.64 -14.57 16.06
C GLY A 129 -1.01 -14.65 17.55
N THR A 130 -0.10 -14.34 18.47
CA THR A 130 -0.38 -14.24 19.90
C THR A 130 0.67 -13.33 20.53
N MET A 131 0.31 -12.11 20.91
CA MET A 131 0.80 -11.49 22.16
C MET A 131 -0.18 -10.41 22.58
N GLY A 132 -0.42 -10.33 23.90
CA GLY A 132 -1.27 -9.32 24.53
C GLY A 132 -0.66 -7.91 24.43
N THR A 133 -0.63 -7.18 25.53
CA THR A 133 -0.17 -5.78 25.66
C THR A 133 1.33 -5.56 25.41
N GLY A 134 1.90 -6.17 24.36
CA GLY A 134 3.27 -6.01 23.89
C GLY A 134 3.42 -4.71 23.09
N ARG A 135 4.22 -3.79 23.63
CA ARG A 135 4.61 -2.56 22.94
C ARG A 135 5.68 -2.90 21.90
N LEU A 136 5.54 -2.37 20.69
CA LEU A 136 6.55 -2.44 19.64
C LEU A 136 7.91 -1.95 20.17
N LYS A 137 8.96 -2.74 19.95
CA LYS A 137 10.31 -2.35 20.34
C LYS A 137 10.78 -1.15 19.50
N ARG A 138 11.12 -0.04 20.16
CA ARG A 138 11.79 1.10 19.53
C ARG A 138 13.28 0.94 19.68
N GLU A 139 13.97 0.81 18.56
CA GLU A 139 15.43 0.79 18.56
C GLU A 139 15.99 2.16 18.17
N LEU A 140 16.99 2.61 18.94
CA LEU A 140 17.77 3.80 18.57
C LEU A 140 18.78 3.38 17.50
N PHE A 141 18.42 3.65 16.24
CA PHE A 141 19.29 3.52 15.08
C PHE A 141 19.92 4.86 14.73
N ILE A 142 21.19 4.79 14.33
CA ILE A 142 21.87 5.86 13.61
C ILE A 142 21.87 5.43 12.15
N ILE A 143 21.30 6.24 11.27
CA ILE A 143 21.23 5.98 9.83
C ILE A 143 21.92 7.10 9.07
N SER A 144 22.38 6.81 7.86
CA SER A 144 22.88 7.83 6.95
C SER A 144 21.73 8.61 6.28
N GLU A 145 21.99 9.84 5.83
CA GLU A 145 20.97 10.70 5.20
C GLU A 145 20.38 10.09 3.92
N GLU A 146 21.13 9.28 3.18
CA GLU A 146 20.62 8.60 1.97
C GLU A 146 19.61 7.49 2.29
N VAL A 147 19.78 6.78 3.42
CA VAL A 147 18.78 5.83 3.92
C VAL A 147 17.51 6.57 4.31
N LEU A 148 17.64 7.70 5.01
CA LEU A 148 16.49 8.54 5.36
C LEU A 148 15.76 9.01 4.11
N ALA A 149 16.51 9.44 3.09
CA ALA A 149 15.95 9.89 1.84
C ALA A 149 15.14 8.79 1.14
N LEU A 150 15.67 7.57 1.03
CA LEU A 150 14.93 6.43 0.48
C LEU A 150 13.64 6.14 1.27
N ALA A 151 13.71 6.18 2.60
CA ALA A 151 12.54 5.94 3.43
C ALA A 151 11.45 7.02 3.23
N ILE A 152 11.83 8.29 3.09
CA ILE A 152 10.89 9.39 2.80
C ILE A 152 10.22 9.18 1.43
N ILE A 153 11.02 8.87 0.40
CA ILE A 153 10.52 8.63 -0.96
C ILE A 153 9.58 7.43 -0.98
N GLY A 154 9.97 6.32 -0.38
CA GLY A 154 9.17 5.11 -0.30
C GLY A 154 7.85 5.33 0.44
N ALA A 155 7.90 6.04 1.57
CA ALA A 155 6.71 6.42 2.31
C ALA A 155 5.74 7.22 1.44
N HIS A 156 6.24 8.19 0.67
CA HIS A 156 5.40 8.95 -0.26
C HIS A 156 4.78 8.08 -1.36
N LEU A 157 5.57 7.20 -1.96
CA LEU A 157 5.10 6.33 -3.04
C LEU A 157 4.04 5.33 -2.56
N ALA A 158 4.19 4.79 -1.35
CA ALA A 158 3.25 3.86 -0.73
C ALA A 158 2.05 4.52 -0.04
N GLN A 159 2.09 5.81 0.25
CA GLN A 159 1.04 6.49 1.04
C GLN A 159 -0.32 6.39 0.35
N ALA A 160 -1.24 5.64 0.94
CA ALA A 160 -2.62 5.49 0.45
C ALA A 160 -3.53 6.56 1.03
N TYR A 161 -3.33 6.93 2.30
CA TYR A 161 -4.04 8.04 2.95
C TYR A 161 -3.25 8.59 4.14
N ALA A 162 -3.61 9.81 4.53
CA ALA A 162 -3.30 10.37 5.83
C ALA A 162 -4.51 11.17 6.34
N THR A 163 -4.87 10.92 7.60
CA THR A 163 -5.89 11.66 8.35
C THR A 163 -5.26 12.23 9.62
N VAL A 164 -6.06 12.93 10.43
CA VAL A 164 -5.57 13.48 11.70
C VAL A 164 -5.17 12.34 12.64
N GLY A 165 -3.86 12.08 12.72
CA GLY A 165 -3.30 11.09 13.64
C GLY A 165 -3.20 9.66 13.09
N GLU A 166 -3.55 9.40 11.82
CA GLU A 166 -3.39 8.09 11.20
C GLU A 166 -2.85 8.17 9.77
N TYR A 167 -1.92 7.29 9.44
CA TYR A 167 -1.25 7.18 8.16
C TYR A 167 -1.34 5.73 7.69
N GLY A 168 -1.76 5.52 6.45
CA GLY A 168 -1.82 4.19 5.84
C GLY A 168 -0.97 4.11 4.59
N TYR A 169 -0.17 3.05 4.51
CA TYR A 169 0.76 2.79 3.43
C TYR A 169 0.47 1.43 2.82
N LEU A 170 0.39 1.38 1.49
CA LEU A 170 0.14 0.18 0.72
C LEU A 170 1.32 -0.06 -0.21
N TYR A 171 1.87 -1.28 -0.15
CA TYR A 171 2.89 -1.75 -1.06
C TYR A 171 2.52 -3.13 -1.62
N ILE A 172 2.27 -3.20 -2.93
CA ILE A 172 1.98 -4.43 -3.66
C ILE A 172 3.27 -4.92 -4.33
N ASP A 173 3.82 -6.02 -3.83
CA ASP A 173 4.95 -6.70 -4.44
C ASP A 173 4.46 -7.80 -5.38
N ILE A 174 5.05 -7.88 -6.58
CA ILE A 174 4.61 -8.80 -7.65
C ILE A 174 5.83 -9.57 -8.16
N VAL A 175 5.79 -10.89 -7.99
CA VAL A 175 6.83 -11.83 -8.44
C VAL A 175 6.17 -12.84 -9.40
N PRO A 176 6.78 -13.19 -10.55
CA PRO A 176 8.09 -12.76 -11.04
C PRO A 176 8.11 -11.34 -11.64
N HIS A 177 9.30 -10.72 -11.63
CA HIS A 177 9.55 -9.34 -12.13
C HIS A 177 9.44 -9.17 -13.65
N ILE A 178 8.85 -10.15 -14.35
CA ILE A 178 8.53 -10.06 -15.78
C ILE A 178 7.41 -9.03 -16.07
N VAL A 179 6.70 -8.58 -15.03
CA VAL A 179 5.67 -7.56 -15.17
C VAL A 179 6.30 -6.21 -15.45
N VAL A 180 5.95 -5.62 -16.59
CA VAL A 180 6.41 -4.27 -16.98
C VAL A 180 6.14 -3.28 -15.85
N ARG A 181 7.17 -2.55 -15.42
CA ARG A 181 7.15 -1.57 -14.33
C ARG A 181 5.95 -0.61 -14.38
N GLU A 182 5.54 -0.17 -15.57
CA GLU A 182 4.37 0.70 -15.75
C GLU A 182 3.05 0.05 -15.35
N ARG A 183 2.90 -1.28 -15.53
CA ARG A 183 1.73 -2.01 -15.01
C ARG A 183 1.73 -2.08 -13.48
N VAL A 184 2.90 -2.30 -12.87
CA VAL A 184 3.05 -2.29 -11.40
C VAL A 184 2.68 -0.92 -10.85
N LYS A 185 3.21 0.17 -11.42
CA LYS A 185 2.82 1.54 -11.04
C LYS A 185 1.32 1.78 -11.18
N LYS A 186 0.71 1.31 -12.27
CA LYS A 186 -0.74 1.39 -12.48
C LYS A 186 -1.52 0.65 -11.39
N VAL A 187 -1.12 -0.58 -11.05
CA VAL A 187 -1.70 -1.36 -9.95
C VAL A 187 -1.66 -0.55 -8.65
N HIS A 188 -0.48 -0.02 -8.29
CA HIS A 188 -0.29 0.79 -7.08
C HIS A 188 -1.15 2.05 -7.07
N SER A 189 -1.17 2.81 -8.17
CA SER A 189 -1.96 4.04 -8.27
C SER A 189 -3.47 3.75 -8.10
N MET A 190 -3.99 2.75 -8.81
CA MET A 190 -5.38 2.33 -8.68
C MET A 190 -5.70 1.85 -7.26
N ALA A 191 -4.81 1.05 -6.67
CA ALA A 191 -5.01 0.48 -5.35
C ALA A 191 -5.02 1.56 -4.27
N LYS A 192 -4.06 2.50 -4.29
CA LYS A 192 -4.02 3.65 -3.37
C LYS A 192 -5.32 4.45 -3.42
N SER A 193 -5.84 4.71 -4.62
CA SER A 193 -7.10 5.43 -4.77
C SER A 193 -8.27 4.69 -4.12
N ILE A 194 -8.39 3.37 -4.35
CA ILE A 194 -9.44 2.56 -3.71
C ILE A 194 -9.27 2.55 -2.19
N VAL A 195 -8.07 2.26 -1.69
CA VAL A 195 -7.83 2.19 -0.24
C VAL A 195 -8.14 3.53 0.42
N SER A 196 -7.76 4.65 -0.19
CA SER A 196 -8.10 5.98 0.30
C SER A 196 -9.62 6.17 0.42
N ASN A 197 -10.39 5.78 -0.60
CA ASN A 197 -11.85 5.92 -0.61
C ASN A 197 -12.56 5.00 0.38
N ILE A 198 -12.06 3.77 0.58
CA ILE A 198 -12.57 2.85 1.59
C ILE A 198 -12.30 3.40 3.00
N GLN A 199 -11.06 3.80 3.27
CA GLN A 199 -10.64 4.21 4.61
C GLN A 199 -11.27 5.54 5.04
N LYS A 200 -11.44 6.51 4.13
CA LYS A 200 -12.20 7.74 4.40
C LYS A 200 -13.64 7.50 4.88
N ASN A 201 -14.21 6.36 4.49
CA ASN A 201 -15.58 5.98 4.80
C ASN A 201 -15.66 4.81 5.80
N ASN A 202 -14.56 4.52 6.52
CA ASN A 202 -14.48 3.48 7.54
C ASN A 202 -14.85 2.06 7.03
N GLY A 203 -14.47 1.70 5.81
CA GLY A 203 -14.63 0.33 5.30
C GLY A 203 -13.61 -0.65 5.90
N SER A 204 -13.95 -1.95 5.87
CA SER A 204 -13.15 -2.99 6.52
C SER A 204 -11.85 -3.35 5.78
N LEU A 205 -10.99 -4.13 6.46
CA LEU A 205 -9.81 -4.74 5.85
C LEU A 205 -10.21 -5.70 4.72
N SER A 206 -11.27 -6.49 4.88
CA SER A 206 -11.76 -7.41 3.84
C SER A 206 -12.08 -6.67 2.54
N VAL A 207 -12.75 -5.52 2.64
CA VAL A 207 -13.06 -4.65 1.50
C VAL A 207 -11.79 -4.09 0.88
N THR A 208 -10.82 -3.69 1.71
CA THR A 208 -9.50 -3.21 1.27
C THR A 208 -8.78 -4.28 0.44
N LEU A 209 -8.74 -5.54 0.92
CA LEU A 209 -8.07 -6.66 0.22
C LEU A 209 -8.74 -6.99 -1.10
N ILE A 210 -10.06 -7.03 -1.14
CA ILE A 210 -10.81 -7.26 -2.38
C ILE A 210 -10.64 -6.09 -3.35
N GLY A 211 -10.54 -4.86 -2.84
CA GLY A 211 -10.17 -3.69 -3.62
C GLY A 211 -8.82 -3.84 -4.30
N VAL A 212 -7.78 -4.18 -3.53
CA VAL A 212 -6.43 -4.44 -4.06
C VAL A 212 -6.42 -5.59 -5.06
N ALA A 213 -7.05 -6.72 -4.74
CA ALA A 213 -7.18 -7.85 -5.65
C ALA A 213 -7.86 -7.45 -6.98
N THR A 214 -8.86 -6.58 -6.90
CA THR A 214 -9.57 -6.08 -8.08
C THR A 214 -8.70 -5.18 -8.95
N THR A 215 -7.87 -4.31 -8.37
CA THR A 215 -6.96 -3.46 -9.16
C THR A 215 -5.88 -4.28 -9.84
N ILE A 216 -5.33 -5.29 -9.15
CA ILE A 216 -4.43 -6.29 -9.73
C ILE A 216 -5.13 -6.98 -10.90
N GLY A 217 -6.35 -7.48 -10.68
CA GLY A 217 -7.25 -8.04 -11.68
C GLY A 217 -7.30 -7.23 -12.97
N LEU A 218 -7.72 -5.97 -12.83
CA LEU A 218 -7.96 -5.07 -13.96
C LEU A 218 -6.68 -4.60 -14.66
N ALA A 219 -5.60 -4.34 -13.91
CA ALA A 219 -4.38 -3.78 -14.49
C ALA A 219 -3.47 -4.86 -15.10
N LEU A 220 -3.42 -6.06 -14.52
CA LEU A 220 -2.62 -7.16 -15.06
C LEU A 220 -3.40 -7.99 -16.08
N GLY A 221 -4.71 -8.12 -15.92
CA GLY A 221 -5.58 -8.84 -16.86
C GLY A 221 -5.17 -10.31 -17.00
N LYS A 222 -4.88 -10.74 -18.23
CA LYS A 222 -4.47 -12.12 -18.51
C LYS A 222 -3.11 -12.50 -17.90
N LEU A 223 -2.24 -11.54 -17.59
CA LEU A 223 -0.92 -11.80 -17.00
C LEU A 223 -1.01 -12.48 -15.62
N ILE A 224 -2.13 -12.35 -14.92
CA ILE A 224 -2.36 -13.06 -13.64
C ILE A 224 -2.18 -14.56 -13.80
N TRP A 225 -2.60 -15.12 -14.94
CA TRP A 225 -2.47 -16.55 -15.19
C TRP A 225 -1.02 -16.97 -15.44
N GLU A 226 -0.20 -16.10 -16.00
CA GLU A 226 1.24 -16.34 -16.22
C GLU A 226 2.01 -16.28 -14.89
N ILE A 227 1.68 -15.30 -14.04
CA ILE A 227 2.22 -15.19 -12.68
C ILE A 227 1.91 -16.47 -11.89
N VAL A 228 0.65 -16.92 -11.90
CA VAL A 228 0.25 -18.15 -11.19
C VAL A 228 0.93 -19.40 -11.78
N LYS A 229 1.10 -19.48 -13.11
CA LYS A 229 1.77 -20.63 -13.76
C LYS A 229 3.26 -20.73 -13.45
N SER A 230 3.89 -19.61 -13.09
CA SER A 230 5.31 -19.54 -12.75
C SER A 230 5.57 -19.64 -11.25
N ASP A 231 4.59 -20.10 -10.48
CA ASP A 231 4.60 -20.13 -9.01
C ASP A 231 4.92 -18.75 -8.39
N GLY A 232 4.55 -17.69 -9.12
CA GLY A 232 4.65 -16.32 -8.68
C GLY A 232 3.60 -15.97 -7.62
N HIS A 233 3.91 -14.95 -6.84
CA HIS A 233 3.04 -14.43 -5.79
C HIS A 233 2.80 -12.94 -5.97
N THR A 234 1.70 -12.44 -5.40
CA THR A 234 1.44 -11.01 -5.33
C THR A 234 1.03 -10.63 -3.92
N ILE A 235 2.00 -10.10 -3.18
CA ILE A 235 1.83 -9.79 -1.76
C ILE A 235 1.41 -8.33 -1.62
N ALA A 236 0.23 -8.10 -1.06
CA ALA A 236 -0.21 -6.79 -0.62
C ALA A 236 0.22 -6.58 0.84
N ASN A 237 1.17 -5.67 1.04
CA ASN A 237 1.61 -5.21 2.35
C ASN A 237 0.87 -3.93 2.71
N TYR A 238 0.23 -3.91 3.87
CA TYR A 238 -0.52 -2.77 4.36
C TYR A 238 -0.06 -2.39 5.77
N LEU A 239 0.55 -1.21 5.88
CA LEU A 239 1.10 -0.68 7.12
C LEU A 239 0.25 0.51 7.58
N ARG A 240 -0.21 0.47 8.84
CA ARG A 240 -0.92 1.58 9.48
C ARG A 240 -0.10 2.12 10.65
N ILE A 241 0.14 3.42 10.64
CA ILE A 241 0.85 4.12 11.70
C ILE A 241 -0.07 5.17 12.32
N SER A 242 -0.16 5.16 13.65
CA SER A 242 -0.89 6.14 14.43
C SER A 242 0.06 7.14 15.09
N ARG A 243 -0.38 8.39 15.23
CA ARG A 243 0.31 9.45 15.96
C ARG A 243 -0.63 10.08 16.98
N THR A 244 -0.20 10.07 18.25
CA THR A 244 -0.90 10.71 19.37
C THR A 244 0.07 11.62 20.11
N GLY A 245 -0.01 12.93 19.86
CA GLY A 245 0.94 13.91 20.37
C GLY A 245 2.36 13.60 19.91
N ASN A 246 3.28 13.39 20.86
CA ASN A 246 4.68 13.03 20.61
C ASN A 246 4.94 11.52 20.49
N LYS A 247 3.89 10.70 20.44
CA LYS A 247 4.01 9.24 20.31
C LYS A 247 3.58 8.78 18.92
N VAL A 248 4.38 7.88 18.33
CA VAL A 248 4.08 7.17 17.09
C VAL A 248 4.06 5.66 17.35
N MET A 249 3.10 4.94 16.79
CA MET A 249 2.93 3.49 16.98
C MET A 249 2.43 2.83 15.69
N VAL A 250 2.87 1.61 15.40
CA VAL A 250 2.22 0.78 14.37
C VAL A 250 0.86 0.32 14.92
N LYS A 251 -0.21 0.66 14.21
CA LYS A 251 -1.57 0.22 14.52
C LYS A 251 -1.85 -1.17 13.96
N GLY A 252 -1.22 -1.51 12.84
CA GLY A 252 -1.25 -2.85 12.26
C GLY A 252 -0.34 -2.96 11.05
N PHE A 253 0.15 -4.16 10.81
CA PHE A 253 0.88 -4.54 9.61
C PHE A 253 0.32 -5.87 9.10
N ASP A 254 -0.26 -5.84 7.91
CA ASP A 254 -0.90 -6.99 7.26
C ASP A 254 -0.13 -7.30 5.96
N SER A 255 0.26 -8.56 5.76
CA SER A 255 0.95 -9.01 4.55
C SER A 255 0.21 -10.23 4.00
N ILE A 256 -0.44 -10.07 2.85
CA ILE A 256 -1.39 -11.05 2.34
C ILE A 256 -1.14 -11.29 0.85
N ASP A 257 -1.01 -12.56 0.47
CA ASP A 257 -1.02 -12.93 -0.94
C ASP A 257 -2.45 -12.81 -1.51
N VAL A 258 -2.60 -11.90 -2.46
CA VAL A 258 -3.88 -11.53 -3.06
C VAL A 258 -4.04 -12.07 -4.49
N ILE A 259 -3.06 -12.85 -5.00
CA ILE A 259 -3.11 -13.33 -6.40
C ILE A 259 -4.32 -14.24 -6.66
N GLN A 260 -4.65 -15.12 -5.70
CA GLN A 260 -5.78 -16.04 -5.84
C GLN A 260 -7.12 -15.29 -5.79
N LEU A 261 -7.22 -14.24 -4.96
CA LEU A 261 -8.40 -13.36 -4.94
C LEU A 261 -8.56 -12.62 -6.27
N ALA A 262 -7.47 -12.06 -6.80
CA ALA A 262 -7.48 -11.36 -8.08
C ALA A 262 -7.93 -12.29 -9.22
N LYS A 263 -7.43 -13.54 -9.23
CA LYS A 263 -7.85 -14.59 -10.15
C LYS A 263 -9.34 -14.91 -10.04
N ILE A 264 -9.88 -15.06 -8.82
CA ILE A 264 -11.32 -15.31 -8.61
C ILE A 264 -12.14 -14.16 -9.16
N VAL A 265 -11.85 -12.92 -8.74
CA VAL A 265 -12.58 -11.72 -9.18
C VAL A 265 -12.56 -11.56 -10.70
N MET A 266 -11.43 -11.88 -11.35
CA MET A 266 -11.30 -11.89 -12.81
C MET A 266 -12.08 -13.02 -13.48
N ARG A 267 -11.98 -14.26 -12.98
CA ARG A 267 -12.72 -15.41 -13.51
C ARG A 267 -14.23 -15.21 -13.41
N CYS A 268 -14.69 -14.56 -12.34
CA CYS A 268 -16.08 -14.19 -12.11
C CYS A 268 -16.59 -13.09 -13.07
N GLY A 269 -15.71 -12.34 -13.74
CA GLY A 269 -16.09 -11.23 -14.60
C GLY A 269 -16.66 -10.01 -13.85
N ILE A 270 -16.47 -9.93 -12.52
CA ILE A 270 -17.02 -8.86 -11.68
C ILE A 270 -16.00 -7.78 -11.30
N ALA A 271 -14.76 -7.89 -11.78
CA ALA A 271 -13.67 -6.98 -11.42
C ALA A 271 -14.03 -5.51 -11.64
N LYS A 272 -14.61 -5.16 -12.79
CA LYS A 272 -15.00 -3.78 -13.09
C LYS A 272 -16.12 -3.29 -12.16
N ALA A 273 -17.11 -4.14 -11.89
CA ALA A 273 -18.23 -3.81 -11.01
C ALA A 273 -17.76 -3.57 -9.57
N ILE A 274 -16.93 -4.45 -9.02
CA ILE A 274 -16.31 -4.27 -7.70
C ILE A 274 -15.47 -2.98 -7.69
N TYR A 275 -14.61 -2.78 -8.69
CA TYR A 275 -13.79 -1.57 -8.76
C TYR A 275 -14.64 -0.30 -8.71
N THR A 276 -15.71 -0.23 -9.51
CA THR A 276 -16.63 0.90 -9.51
C THR A 276 -17.26 1.11 -8.14
N MET A 277 -17.71 0.03 -7.49
CA MET A 277 -18.31 0.12 -6.17
C MET A 277 -17.34 0.65 -5.12
N LEU A 278 -16.11 0.14 -5.12
CA LEU A 278 -15.09 0.50 -4.12
C LEU A 278 -14.44 1.87 -4.38
N ASN A 279 -14.28 2.26 -5.64
CA ASN A 279 -13.77 3.57 -5.99
C ASN A 279 -14.74 4.69 -5.59
N ARG A 280 -16.05 4.38 -5.50
CA ARG A 280 -17.07 5.26 -4.94
C ARG A 280 -17.70 4.59 -3.72
N TYR A 281 -16.86 4.19 -2.75
CA TYR A 281 -17.35 3.54 -1.54
C TYR A 281 -18.40 4.43 -0.84
N PRO A 282 -19.56 3.89 -0.44
CA PRO A 282 -20.67 4.73 0.01
C PRO A 282 -20.37 5.43 1.34
N GLN A 283 -20.83 6.68 1.45
CA GLN A 283 -20.77 7.47 2.67
C GLN A 283 -21.83 7.02 3.68
N GLU A 284 -21.88 7.66 4.85
CA GLU A 284 -22.97 7.48 5.80
C GLU A 284 -24.33 7.77 5.13
N GLY A 285 -25.36 6.99 5.47
CA GLY A 285 -26.70 7.07 4.86
C GLY A 285 -27.02 6.01 3.80
N PHE A 286 -26.03 5.26 3.29
CA PHE A 286 -26.23 4.16 2.32
C PHE A 286 -25.89 2.80 2.96
N SER A 287 -26.64 2.45 4.00
CA SER A 287 -26.28 1.33 4.89
C SER A 287 -26.42 -0.03 4.23
N SER A 288 -27.46 -0.21 3.41
CA SER A 288 -27.72 -1.46 2.69
C SER A 288 -26.67 -1.70 1.61
N LEU A 289 -26.22 -0.65 0.92
CA LEU A 289 -25.16 -0.72 -0.07
C LEU A 289 -23.79 -1.01 0.56
N ARG A 290 -23.46 -0.34 1.66
CA ARG A 290 -22.23 -0.65 2.43
C ARG A 290 -22.24 -2.10 2.89
N ARG A 291 -23.36 -2.57 3.46
CA ARG A 291 -23.52 -3.96 3.89
C ARG A 291 -23.34 -4.94 2.74
N PHE A 292 -23.88 -4.64 1.55
CA PHE A 292 -23.67 -5.48 0.37
C PHE A 292 -22.20 -5.57 -0.04
N ILE A 293 -21.48 -4.46 -0.04
CA ILE A 293 -20.05 -4.44 -0.40
C ILE A 293 -19.22 -5.23 0.63
N GLU A 294 -19.47 -5.02 1.92
CA GLU A 294 -18.82 -5.74 3.02
C GLU A 294 -19.10 -7.25 2.98
N LEU A 295 -20.37 -7.62 2.73
CA LEU A 295 -20.81 -9.00 2.55
C LEU A 295 -20.10 -9.63 1.34
N THR A 296 -20.09 -8.93 0.21
CA THR A 296 -19.41 -9.38 -1.02
C THR A 296 -17.94 -9.65 -0.77
N ALA A 297 -17.25 -8.71 -0.11
CA ALA A 297 -15.83 -8.85 0.15
C ALA A 297 -15.55 -10.07 1.07
N THR A 298 -16.29 -10.18 2.16
CA THR A 298 -16.18 -11.29 3.11
C THR A 298 -16.45 -12.64 2.45
N ASN A 299 -17.48 -12.73 1.61
CA ASN A 299 -17.87 -13.97 0.98
C ASN A 299 -16.95 -14.39 -0.18
N LEU A 300 -16.35 -13.45 -0.90
CA LEU A 300 -15.31 -13.78 -1.88
C LEU A 300 -14.05 -14.34 -1.20
N ILE A 301 -13.65 -13.79 -0.05
CA ILE A 301 -12.54 -14.31 0.76
C ILE A 301 -12.89 -15.72 1.28
N LYS A 302 -14.08 -15.91 1.87
CA LYS A 302 -14.52 -17.25 2.32
C LYS A 302 -14.57 -18.25 1.16
N TYR A 303 -15.06 -17.83 0.00
CA TYR A 303 -15.09 -18.68 -1.19
C TYR A 303 -13.68 -19.08 -1.65
N GLN A 304 -12.71 -18.16 -1.61
CA GLN A 304 -11.32 -18.48 -1.90
C GLN A 304 -10.78 -19.57 -0.97
N SER A 305 -11.03 -19.45 0.34
CA SER A 305 -10.49 -20.35 1.36
C SER A 305 -11.18 -21.71 1.39
N PHE A 306 -12.51 -21.75 1.29
CA PHE A 306 -13.29 -22.96 1.53
C PHE A 306 -13.87 -23.58 0.24
N ARG A 307 -13.87 -22.83 -0.87
CA ARG A 307 -14.41 -23.26 -2.18
C ARG A 307 -15.88 -23.72 -2.13
N LYS A 308 -16.67 -23.26 -1.14
CA LYS A 308 -18.08 -23.63 -1.01
C LYS A 308 -18.99 -22.67 -1.78
N PRO A 309 -19.86 -23.16 -2.68
CA PRO A 309 -20.77 -22.32 -3.47
C PRO A 309 -21.71 -21.43 -2.65
N ILE A 310 -22.04 -21.83 -1.41
CA ILE A 310 -22.91 -21.08 -0.50
C ILE A 310 -22.48 -19.62 -0.33
N TYR A 311 -21.18 -19.34 -0.29
CA TYR A 311 -20.67 -17.97 -0.14
C TYR A 311 -20.96 -17.10 -1.37
N ILE A 312 -20.97 -17.68 -2.57
CA ILE A 312 -21.39 -16.96 -3.79
C ILE A 312 -22.91 -16.77 -3.81
N TYR A 313 -23.67 -17.76 -3.36
CA TYR A 313 -25.13 -17.66 -3.25
C TYR A 313 -25.57 -16.54 -2.30
N GLU A 314 -24.88 -16.35 -1.16
CA GLU A 314 -25.18 -15.26 -0.23
C GLU A 314 -25.05 -13.87 -0.88
N ILE A 315 -24.08 -13.68 -1.79
CA ILE A 315 -23.91 -12.44 -2.55
C ILE A 315 -25.11 -12.25 -3.49
N LEU A 316 -25.45 -13.29 -4.26
CA LEU A 316 -26.55 -13.24 -5.23
C LEU A 316 -27.90 -13.01 -4.55
N ARG A 317 -28.14 -13.66 -3.40
CA ARG A 317 -29.37 -13.48 -2.63
C ARG A 317 -29.53 -12.04 -2.15
N TYR A 318 -28.44 -11.37 -1.77
CA TYR A 318 -28.53 -9.99 -1.29
C TYR A 318 -28.88 -9.00 -2.41
N LEU A 319 -28.54 -9.31 -3.67
CA LEU A 319 -28.90 -8.49 -4.84
C LEU A 319 -30.40 -8.38 -5.10
N THR A 320 -31.20 -9.31 -4.57
CA THR A 320 -32.66 -9.25 -4.72
C THR A 320 -33.33 -8.33 -3.69
N SER A 321 -32.56 -7.63 -2.85
CA SER A 321 -33.09 -6.66 -1.88
C SER A 321 -33.57 -5.37 -2.57
N ASP A 322 -34.84 -5.01 -2.40
CA ASP A 322 -35.41 -3.76 -2.91
C ASP A 322 -34.70 -2.52 -2.35
N GLU A 323 -34.35 -2.57 -1.07
CA GLU A 323 -33.65 -1.48 -0.39
C GLU A 323 -32.26 -1.25 -1.01
N LEU A 324 -31.51 -2.33 -1.23
CA LEU A 324 -30.23 -2.26 -1.93
C LEU A 324 -30.41 -1.70 -3.33
N ASN A 325 -31.41 -2.16 -4.07
CA ASN A 325 -31.63 -1.73 -5.45
C ASN A 325 -31.96 -0.25 -5.54
N ARG A 326 -32.76 0.27 -4.60
CA ARG A 326 -33.06 1.70 -4.48
C ARG A 326 -31.81 2.51 -4.13
N GLU A 327 -31.07 2.12 -3.08
CA GLU A 327 -29.82 2.81 -2.69
C GLU A 327 -28.78 2.78 -3.82
N GLY A 328 -28.60 1.62 -4.46
CA GLY A 328 -27.67 1.42 -5.57
C GLY A 328 -28.00 2.30 -6.76
N ALA A 329 -29.28 2.38 -7.15
CA ALA A 329 -29.74 3.24 -8.24
C ALA A 329 -29.52 4.74 -7.95
N GLN A 330 -29.69 5.17 -6.70
CA GLN A 330 -29.43 6.54 -6.26
C GLN A 330 -27.93 6.87 -6.25
N TRP A 331 -27.10 5.94 -5.78
CA TRP A 331 -25.68 6.19 -5.61
C TRP A 331 -24.89 6.03 -6.93
N TYR A 332 -25.14 4.97 -7.70
CA TYR A 332 -24.46 4.67 -8.96
C TYR A 332 -25.27 5.11 -10.18
N VAL A 333 -25.66 6.39 -10.19
CA VAL A 333 -26.17 7.04 -11.41
C VAL A 333 -25.04 7.15 -12.43
N LYS A 334 -25.27 6.61 -13.62
CA LYS A 334 -24.31 6.65 -14.73
C LYS A 334 -24.16 8.09 -15.22
N LYS A 335 -22.98 8.69 -15.03
CA LYS A 335 -22.70 10.08 -15.47
C LYS A 335 -21.94 10.16 -16.79
N SER A 336 -21.41 9.03 -17.26
CA SER A 336 -20.76 8.91 -18.57
C SER A 336 -20.76 7.46 -19.06
N GLU A 337 -20.49 7.25 -20.35
CA GLU A 337 -20.37 5.91 -20.94
C GLU A 337 -19.25 5.05 -20.33
N LYS A 338 -18.25 5.69 -19.72
CA LYS A 338 -17.10 5.01 -19.12
C LYS A 338 -17.39 4.50 -17.71
N GLU A 339 -18.43 5.00 -17.06
CA GLU A 339 -18.88 4.59 -15.73
C GLU A 339 -19.91 3.47 -15.82
N LEU A 340 -19.89 2.58 -14.83
CA LEU A 340 -20.97 1.60 -14.67
C LEU A 340 -22.10 2.22 -13.85
N GLY A 341 -23.32 2.12 -14.38
CA GLY A 341 -24.54 2.32 -13.61
C GLY A 341 -24.88 1.10 -12.73
N TRP A 342 -25.81 1.28 -11.80
CA TRP A 342 -26.25 0.19 -10.92
C TRP A 342 -26.74 -1.06 -11.67
N SER A 343 -27.51 -0.89 -12.75
CA SER A 343 -27.99 -2.02 -13.56
C SER A 343 -26.86 -2.84 -14.16
N GLU A 344 -25.80 -2.21 -14.66
CA GLU A 344 -24.62 -2.87 -15.22
C GLU A 344 -23.80 -3.57 -14.12
N ILE A 345 -23.78 -3.02 -12.90
CA ILE A 345 -23.20 -3.68 -11.72
C ILE A 345 -23.98 -4.96 -11.40
N VAL A 346 -25.31 -4.88 -11.27
CA VAL A 346 -26.17 -6.04 -10.98
C VAL A 346 -26.05 -7.12 -12.06
N GLU A 347 -26.01 -6.74 -13.33
CA GLU A 347 -25.83 -7.68 -14.44
C GLU A 347 -24.48 -8.41 -14.34
N ALA A 348 -23.40 -7.69 -14.03
CA ALA A 348 -22.08 -8.30 -13.84
C ALA A 348 -22.11 -9.35 -12.72
N PHE A 349 -22.74 -9.04 -11.58
CA PHE A 349 -22.86 -10.00 -10.48
C PHE A 349 -23.78 -11.17 -10.81
N SER A 350 -24.82 -10.98 -11.62
CA SER A 350 -25.71 -12.06 -12.04
C SER A 350 -24.97 -13.16 -12.80
N ARG A 351 -23.83 -12.85 -13.42
CA ARG A 351 -22.95 -13.83 -14.07
C ARG A 351 -22.27 -14.79 -13.10
N LEU A 352 -22.21 -14.46 -11.80
CA LEU A 352 -21.73 -15.37 -10.76
C LEU A 352 -22.58 -16.64 -10.64
N SER A 353 -23.87 -16.58 -11.00
CA SER A 353 -24.73 -17.77 -11.04
C SER A 353 -24.17 -18.86 -11.96
N LYS A 354 -23.45 -18.49 -13.02
CA LYS A 354 -22.80 -19.45 -13.93
C LYS A 354 -21.68 -20.24 -13.25
N LEU A 355 -21.04 -19.68 -12.23
CA LEU A 355 -20.03 -20.39 -11.43
C LEU A 355 -20.65 -21.37 -10.43
N LEU A 356 -21.93 -21.24 -10.11
CA LEU A 356 -22.65 -22.24 -9.31
C LEU A 356 -23.05 -23.46 -10.15
N ALA A 357 -23.11 -23.30 -11.48
CA ALA A 357 -23.51 -24.34 -12.42
C ALA A 357 -22.33 -25.13 -13.03
N SER A 358 -21.08 -24.69 -12.79
CA SER A 358 -19.82 -25.30 -13.24
C SER A 358 -19.04 -25.88 -12.09
#